data_AF-A0A959IVX8-F1
#
_entry.id   AF-A0A959IVX8-F1
#
_cell.length_a   1.000
_cell.length_b   1.000
_cell.length_c   1.000
_cell.angle_alpha   90.00
_cell.angle_beta   90.00
_cell.angle_gamma   90.00
#
_symmetry.space_group_name_H-M   'P 1'
#
loop_
_entity.id
_entity.type
_entity.pdbx_description
1 polymer ?
#
loop_
_entity_poly.entity_id
_entity_poly.type
_entity_poly.pdbx_seq_one_letter_code
_entity_poly.pdbx_strand_id
1 'polypeptide(L)'
;RNYHNQHILKDLYEVYGPDGTDELVVLFVEGDDSTDPALLYGGSGSVGDWTAGTPYPIMDDGSGDVASDYMVVSFPKLYAICPDRKTYSVGTASYATWENWLQSCSLTGTETIADVDCYGAANGSINLNVSGGFGAITYSWNTGATTQNLDNLAAGTYSCTITEGNGHKVILEDLLVESPEALTIELQDIQDVSCAGDGDGSISVSGTGGVAGYSFSWNNGQSGPTAINLNGGNFTVSITDTNNCTSSNNYAVAEPDPIELDITATDESGNGMMDGSIVVVVDGGTPNYTYNWSTGASGATLENLAPGQYGLTVTDENGCQETANITIQSFDCSGFDADISASPASCAIAANGSAAVNVISGAANQFNWSNGASTQQVDELAPGTYQVTVTDENNCELVLEVAVTVTPDQ
;
A
#
# COMPACT_ATOMS: atom_id res chain seq x y z
N ARG A 1 -5.20 -43.03 67.70
CA ARG A 1 -5.47 -44.33 67.03
C ARG A 1 -6.83 -44.19 66.38
N ASN A 2 -6.89 -44.44 65.06
CA ASN A 2 -8.12 -44.51 64.26
C ASN A 2 -9.21 -45.35 64.95
N TYR A 3 -10.49 -45.01 64.78
CA TYR A 3 -11.49 -45.89 64.16
C TYR A 3 -12.87 -45.21 63.95
N HIS A 4 -13.33 -45.27 62.70
CA HIS A 4 -14.71 -45.23 62.17
C HIS A 4 -15.65 -44.01 62.27
N ASN A 5 -15.46 -43.06 61.34
CA ASN A 5 -16.55 -42.61 60.44
C ASN A 5 -16.01 -42.41 59.01
N GLN A 6 -15.44 -43.47 58.46
CA GLN A 6 -14.63 -43.48 57.22
C GLN A 6 -15.41 -43.32 55.89
N HIS A 7 -16.72 -43.09 55.90
CA HIS A 7 -17.45 -42.83 54.65
C HIS A 7 -17.65 -41.33 54.43
N ILE A 8 -18.25 -40.60 55.38
CA ILE A 8 -18.54 -39.17 55.23
C ILE A 8 -17.26 -38.33 55.02
N LEU A 9 -16.23 -38.54 55.86
CA LEU A 9 -14.98 -37.77 55.77
C LEU A 9 -14.08 -38.16 54.58
N LYS A 10 -14.18 -39.40 54.11
CA LYS A 10 -13.42 -39.88 52.94
C LYS A 10 -14.08 -39.43 51.64
N ASP A 11 -15.41 -39.48 51.58
CA ASP A 11 -16.19 -39.01 50.43
C ASP A 11 -16.07 -37.48 50.27
N LEU A 12 -15.93 -36.71 51.36
CA LEU A 12 -15.62 -35.26 51.31
C LEU A 12 -14.18 -34.95 50.85
N TYR A 13 -13.21 -35.81 51.18
CA TYR A 13 -11.80 -35.63 50.79
C TYR A 13 -11.56 -35.94 49.31
N GLU A 14 -12.23 -36.97 48.77
CA GLU A 14 -12.13 -37.36 47.35
C GLU A 14 -12.88 -36.41 46.40
N VAL A 15 -13.83 -35.61 46.91
CA VAL A 15 -14.69 -34.71 46.10
C VAL A 15 -14.16 -33.28 45.94
N TYR A 16 -13.39 -32.75 46.90
CA TYR A 16 -13.05 -31.30 46.94
C TYR A 16 -11.57 -30.95 46.84
N GLY A 17 -10.67 -31.92 46.60
CA GLY A 17 -9.24 -31.64 46.46
C GLY A 17 -8.70 -31.88 45.05
N PRO A 18 -8.35 -30.84 44.28
CA PRO A 18 -7.24 -30.95 43.35
C PRO A 18 -5.94 -30.64 44.12
N ASP A 19 -5.01 -31.59 44.10
CA ASP A 19 -3.56 -31.35 44.22
C ASP A 19 -2.90 -31.46 45.61
N GLY A 20 -3.61 -31.85 46.67
CA GLY A 20 -3.01 -32.49 47.85
C GLY A 20 -1.96 -31.69 48.64
N THR A 21 -2.04 -30.36 48.66
CA THR A 21 -1.11 -29.51 49.44
C THR A 21 -1.74 -28.82 50.67
N ASP A 22 -3.07 -28.84 50.80
CA ASP A 22 -3.76 -28.16 51.91
C ASP A 22 -4.37 -29.15 52.91
N GLU A 23 -3.77 -29.18 54.11
CA GLU A 23 -4.19 -30.02 55.23
C GLU A 23 -5.41 -29.36 55.92
N LEU A 24 -6.62 -29.88 55.71
CA LEU A 24 -7.80 -29.46 56.46
C LEU A 24 -7.69 -29.99 57.90
N VAL A 25 -7.23 -29.16 58.83
CA VAL A 25 -7.17 -29.50 60.26
C VAL A 25 -8.43 -29.00 60.97
N VAL A 26 -9.32 -29.92 61.34
CA VAL A 26 -10.46 -29.64 62.23
C VAL A 26 -10.00 -29.79 63.67
N LEU A 27 -9.85 -28.67 64.40
CA LEU A 27 -9.47 -28.66 65.82
C LEU A 27 -10.71 -28.59 66.71
N PHE A 28 -10.81 -29.53 67.65
CA PHE A 28 -11.72 -29.45 68.79
C PHE A 28 -10.95 -28.82 69.95
N VAL A 29 -11.34 -27.62 70.40
CA VAL A 29 -10.73 -26.96 71.57
C VAL A 29 -11.83 -26.74 72.62
N GLU A 30 -11.72 -27.40 73.76
CA GLU A 30 -12.52 -27.10 74.94
C GLU A 30 -12.01 -25.84 75.63
N GLY A 31 -12.93 -25.10 76.25
CA GLY A 31 -12.60 -23.97 77.10
C GLY A 31 -12.88 -24.31 78.56
N ASP A 32 -12.05 -25.14 79.19
CA ASP A 32 -11.61 -25.02 80.60
C ASP A 32 -10.55 -26.10 80.92
N ASP A 33 -9.64 -25.78 81.83
CA ASP A 33 -8.42 -26.54 82.19
C ASP A 33 -8.70 -27.85 82.97
N SER A 34 -9.34 -28.86 82.37
CA SER A 34 -9.35 -30.22 82.92
C SER A 34 -9.05 -31.30 81.89
N THR A 35 -7.96 -32.03 82.13
CA THR A 35 -7.41 -33.08 81.27
C THR A 35 -8.18 -34.40 81.39
N ASP A 36 -9.12 -34.69 80.48
CA ASP A 36 -9.30 -36.02 79.87
C ASP A 36 -10.33 -35.98 78.72
N PRO A 37 -9.99 -36.42 77.49
CA PRO A 37 -10.90 -36.31 76.34
C PRO A 37 -11.96 -37.43 76.33
N ALA A 38 -13.25 -37.06 76.41
CA ALA A 38 -14.38 -37.96 76.13
C ALA A 38 -14.97 -37.67 74.73
N LEU A 39 -14.95 -38.68 73.85
CA LEU A 39 -15.58 -38.64 72.52
C LEU A 39 -17.05 -39.06 72.62
N LEU A 40 -17.98 -38.17 72.24
CA LEU A 40 -19.42 -38.46 72.18
C LEU A 40 -19.81 -39.03 70.80
N TYR A 41 -20.40 -40.22 70.78
CA TYR A 41 -21.00 -40.85 69.60
C TYR A 41 -22.52 -40.69 69.60
N GLY A 42 -23.09 -40.19 68.50
CA GLY A 42 -24.53 -40.24 68.22
C GLY A 42 -24.80 -41.17 67.05
N GLY A 43 -25.39 -42.33 67.32
CA GLY A 43 -25.85 -43.27 66.29
C GLY A 43 -27.11 -42.78 65.58
N SER A 44 -27.15 -42.98 64.27
CA SER A 44 -28.31 -43.00 63.36
C SER A 44 -29.65 -42.49 63.92
N GLY A 45 -29.97 -41.24 63.66
CA GLY A 45 -31.28 -40.66 63.88
C GLY A 45 -31.29 -39.25 63.30
N SER A 46 -32.33 -38.92 62.55
CA SER A 46 -32.58 -37.62 61.92
C SER A 46 -32.02 -36.43 62.71
N VAL A 47 -31.26 -35.56 62.03
CA VAL A 47 -30.71 -34.31 62.56
C VAL A 47 -31.89 -33.36 62.88
N GLY A 48 -32.51 -33.56 64.03
CA GLY A 48 -33.37 -32.58 64.69
C GLY A 48 -32.53 -31.76 65.66
N ASP A 49 -32.81 -30.46 65.75
CA ASP A 49 -32.06 -29.50 66.56
C ASP A 49 -31.80 -29.99 67.99
N TRP A 50 -30.53 -30.17 68.32
CA TRP A 50 -30.09 -30.52 69.67
C TRP A 50 -30.18 -29.26 70.55
N THR A 51 -30.90 -29.36 71.67
CA THR A 51 -31.18 -28.22 72.57
C THR A 51 -30.24 -28.25 73.78
N ALA A 52 -29.68 -27.09 74.13
CA ALA A 52 -28.83 -26.95 75.32
C ALA A 52 -29.64 -27.21 76.60
N GLY A 53 -29.08 -28.02 77.51
CA GLY A 53 -29.73 -28.40 78.77
C GLY A 53 -30.59 -29.67 78.68
N THR A 54 -30.63 -30.35 77.53
CA THR A 54 -31.36 -31.62 77.37
C THR A 54 -30.40 -32.80 77.60
N PRO A 55 -30.69 -33.72 78.54
CA PRO A 55 -29.88 -34.92 78.73
C PRO A 55 -30.10 -35.90 77.58
N TYR A 56 -29.02 -36.43 77.02
CA TYR A 56 -29.06 -37.46 75.98
C TYR A 56 -28.38 -38.72 76.50
N PRO A 57 -29.04 -39.89 76.43
CA PRO A 57 -28.45 -41.11 76.95
C PRO A 57 -27.32 -41.58 76.03
N ILE A 58 -26.13 -41.76 76.59
CA ILE A 58 -25.06 -42.54 75.96
C ILE A 58 -25.29 -43.99 76.40
N MET A 59 -25.48 -44.89 75.45
CA MET A 59 -25.48 -46.32 75.75
C MET A 59 -24.03 -46.79 75.86
N ASP A 60 -23.68 -47.34 77.03
CA ASP A 60 -22.43 -48.05 77.23
C ASP A 60 -22.45 -49.38 76.47
N ASP A 61 -21.25 -49.82 76.10
CA ASP A 61 -20.90 -50.89 75.17
C ASP A 61 -21.52 -52.28 75.46
N GLY A 62 -22.81 -52.43 75.19
CA GLY A 62 -23.45 -53.74 75.02
C GLY A 62 -23.93 -54.44 76.31
N SER A 63 -23.99 -53.76 77.45
CA SER A 63 -24.56 -54.30 78.70
C SER A 63 -25.97 -53.79 79.04
N GLY A 64 -26.46 -52.73 78.38
CA GLY A 64 -27.84 -52.26 78.50
C GLY A 64 -28.17 -51.49 79.80
N ASP A 65 -27.19 -51.19 80.65
CA ASP A 65 -27.37 -50.33 81.82
C ASP A 65 -26.90 -48.89 81.54
N VAL A 66 -27.68 -47.91 82.03
CA VAL A 66 -27.46 -46.48 81.81
C VAL A 66 -26.48 -45.95 82.86
N ALA A 67 -25.23 -45.70 82.46
CA ALA A 67 -24.20 -45.15 83.33
C ALA A 67 -24.29 -43.62 83.42
N SER A 68 -25.24 -43.12 84.22
CA SER A 68 -25.42 -41.71 84.65
C SER A 68 -25.64 -40.63 83.57
N ASP A 69 -26.50 -39.67 83.88
CA ASP A 69 -26.79 -38.52 83.01
C ASP A 69 -25.57 -37.57 82.94
N TYR A 70 -24.85 -37.58 81.82
CA TYR A 70 -23.85 -36.55 81.53
C TYR A 70 -24.54 -35.36 80.86
N MET A 71 -24.43 -34.18 81.48
CA MET A 71 -24.80 -32.92 80.82
C MET A 71 -23.73 -32.57 79.80
N VAL A 72 -24.11 -32.36 78.54
CA VAL A 72 -23.27 -31.66 77.58
C VAL A 72 -23.15 -30.21 78.04
N VAL A 73 -22.03 -29.85 78.66
CA VAL A 73 -21.83 -28.53 79.28
C VAL A 73 -21.43 -27.45 78.26
N SER A 74 -20.85 -27.85 77.13
CA SER A 74 -20.58 -26.95 76.01
C SER A 74 -20.34 -27.72 74.72
N PHE A 75 -20.76 -27.16 73.59
CA PHE A 75 -20.37 -27.67 72.28
C PHE A 75 -18.91 -27.31 71.99
N PRO A 76 -18.09 -28.21 71.41
CA PRO A 76 -16.80 -27.81 70.90
C PRO A 76 -17.01 -26.73 69.83
N LYS A 77 -16.24 -25.65 69.91
CA LYS A 77 -16.17 -24.68 68.81
C LYS A 77 -15.57 -25.39 67.61
N LEU A 78 -16.35 -25.57 66.54
CA LEU A 78 -15.78 -25.97 65.26
C LEU A 78 -15.00 -24.77 64.70
N TYR A 79 -13.72 -24.98 64.46
CA TYR A 79 -12.91 -24.09 63.64
C TYR A 79 -12.70 -24.79 62.31
N ALA A 80 -13.02 -24.10 61.23
CA ALA A 80 -12.55 -24.45 59.91
C ALA A 80 -11.66 -23.31 59.42
N ILE A 81 -10.56 -23.68 58.77
CA ILE A 81 -9.53 -22.75 58.33
C ILE A 81 -9.74 -22.59 56.83
N CYS A 82 -10.25 -21.44 56.37
CA CYS A 82 -10.17 -21.11 54.95
C CYS A 82 -8.68 -20.92 54.57
N PRO A 83 -8.32 -21.01 53.27
CA PRO A 83 -6.94 -20.76 52.80
C PRO A 83 -6.33 -19.41 53.23
N ASP A 84 -7.17 -18.42 53.59
CA ASP A 84 -6.74 -17.12 54.12
C ASP A 84 -6.29 -17.13 55.60
N ARG A 85 -6.27 -18.30 56.25
CA ARG A 85 -5.82 -18.56 57.63
C ARG A 85 -6.56 -17.78 58.73
N LYS A 86 -7.81 -17.36 58.49
CA LYS A 86 -8.61 -16.73 59.56
C LYS A 86 -9.36 -17.77 60.39
N THR A 87 -9.20 -17.70 61.71
CA THR A 87 -9.94 -18.51 62.69
C THR A 87 -11.19 -17.77 63.14
N TYR A 88 -12.35 -18.38 62.98
CA TYR A 88 -13.62 -17.85 63.50
C TYR A 88 -14.23 -18.84 64.48
N SER A 89 -14.60 -18.37 65.68
CA SER A 89 -15.34 -19.20 66.62
C SER A 89 -16.79 -19.30 66.18
N VAL A 90 -17.18 -20.46 65.65
CA VAL A 90 -18.58 -20.72 65.35
C VAL A 90 -19.27 -21.05 66.68
N GLY A 91 -20.02 -20.10 67.24
CA GLY A 91 -20.95 -20.41 68.34
C GLY A 91 -22.03 -21.36 67.82
N THR A 92 -22.41 -22.35 68.65
CA THR A 92 -23.44 -23.40 68.40
C THR A 92 -24.09 -23.36 67.01
N ALA A 93 -23.34 -23.81 66.00
CA ALA A 93 -23.85 -23.91 64.63
C ALA A 93 -24.58 -25.24 64.46
N SER A 94 -25.73 -25.20 63.80
CA SER A 94 -26.32 -26.40 63.23
C SER A 94 -25.46 -26.87 62.04
N TYR A 95 -25.43 -28.16 61.76
CA TYR A 95 -24.69 -28.74 60.64
C TYR A 95 -24.95 -28.01 59.30
N ALA A 96 -26.18 -27.54 59.07
CA ALA A 96 -26.56 -26.75 57.89
C ALA A 96 -25.83 -25.39 57.79
N THR A 97 -25.58 -24.71 58.91
CA THR A 97 -24.80 -23.46 58.92
C THR A 97 -23.31 -23.69 58.66
N TRP A 98 -22.80 -24.90 58.95
CA TRP A 98 -21.42 -25.28 58.66
C TRP A 98 -21.21 -25.66 57.17
N GLU A 99 -22.14 -26.40 56.55
CA GLU A 99 -22.09 -26.68 55.10
C GLU A 99 -22.22 -25.40 54.25
N ASN A 100 -23.11 -24.48 54.63
CA ASN A 100 -23.23 -23.17 53.98
C ASN A 100 -21.94 -22.34 54.08
N TRP A 101 -21.16 -22.53 55.13
CA TRP A 101 -19.90 -21.82 55.36
C TRP A 101 -18.73 -22.45 54.58
N LEU A 102 -18.67 -23.79 54.46
CA LEU A 102 -17.70 -24.45 53.58
C LEU A 102 -17.85 -24.01 52.12
N GLN A 103 -19.07 -23.74 51.66
CA GLN A 103 -19.32 -23.13 50.34
C GLN A 103 -18.77 -21.70 50.21
N SER A 104 -18.64 -20.95 51.30
CA SER A 104 -18.04 -19.61 51.29
C SER A 104 -16.50 -19.64 51.20
N CYS A 105 -15.84 -20.70 51.69
CA CYS A 105 -14.39 -20.88 51.51
C CYS A 105 -14.01 -21.40 50.10
N SER A 106 -14.97 -21.69 49.21
CA SER A 106 -14.72 -22.22 47.86
C SER A 106 -14.92 -21.20 46.72
N LEU A 107 -15.03 -19.90 47.04
CA LEU A 107 -15.14 -18.86 46.02
C LEU A 107 -13.88 -18.87 45.15
N THR A 108 -14.08 -19.10 43.86
CA THR A 108 -13.04 -19.10 42.83
C THR A 108 -13.54 -18.31 41.63
N GLY A 109 -12.61 -17.65 40.94
CA GLY A 109 -12.86 -16.98 39.68
C GLY A 109 -11.78 -17.37 38.68
N THR A 110 -12.18 -17.72 37.47
CA THR A 110 -11.29 -17.86 36.33
C THR A 110 -11.78 -16.96 35.20
N GLU A 111 -10.93 -16.69 34.23
CA GLU A 111 -11.20 -15.78 33.14
C GLU A 111 -11.03 -16.45 31.78
N THR A 112 -11.75 -15.91 30.80
CA THR A 112 -11.46 -16.06 29.38
C THR A 112 -11.36 -14.66 28.80
N ILE A 113 -10.20 -14.32 28.23
CA ILE A 113 -9.93 -13.02 27.62
C ILE A 113 -9.98 -13.15 26.10
N ALA A 114 -10.63 -12.21 25.43
CA ALA A 114 -10.52 -12.00 23.99
C ALA A 114 -9.85 -10.65 23.74
N ASP A 115 -8.74 -10.67 23.00
CA ASP A 115 -7.96 -9.49 22.64
C ASP A 115 -8.68 -8.61 21.62
N VAL A 116 -8.17 -7.40 21.38
CA VAL A 116 -8.74 -6.53 20.34
C VAL A 116 -8.30 -6.99 18.96
N ASP A 117 -9.20 -6.95 17.99
CA ASP A 117 -8.93 -7.47 16.64
C ASP A 117 -7.94 -6.60 15.85
N CYS A 118 -8.03 -5.28 16.04
CA CYS A 118 -7.24 -4.29 15.31
C CYS A 118 -6.53 -3.33 16.27
N TYR A 119 -5.39 -2.79 15.82
CA TYR A 119 -4.71 -1.73 16.55
C TYR A 119 -5.65 -0.54 16.82
N GLY A 120 -5.79 -0.18 18.10
CA GLY A 120 -6.66 0.91 18.54
C GLY A 120 -8.16 0.59 18.57
N ALA A 121 -8.57 -0.65 18.27
CA ALA A 121 -9.95 -1.08 18.45
C ALA A 121 -10.31 -1.23 19.93
N ALA A 122 -11.61 -1.30 20.20
CA ALA A 122 -12.18 -1.51 21.53
C ALA A 122 -13.26 -2.59 21.49
N ASN A 123 -12.91 -3.77 20.98
CA ASN A 123 -13.81 -4.92 20.84
C ASN A 123 -13.35 -6.16 21.64
N GLY A 124 -12.33 -6.00 22.49
CA GLY A 124 -11.91 -7.05 23.40
C GLY A 124 -12.97 -7.31 24.48
N SER A 125 -12.85 -8.45 25.16
CA SER A 125 -13.76 -8.83 26.25
C SER A 125 -13.04 -9.64 27.32
N ILE A 126 -13.56 -9.56 28.55
CA ILE A 126 -13.17 -10.43 29.66
C ILE A 126 -14.43 -11.08 30.21
N ASN A 127 -14.49 -12.41 30.09
CA ASN A 127 -15.58 -13.22 30.62
C ASN A 127 -15.11 -13.95 31.87
N LEU A 128 -15.77 -13.71 33.01
CA LEU A 128 -15.45 -14.37 34.27
C LEU A 128 -16.32 -15.59 34.48
N ASN A 129 -15.70 -16.71 34.85
CA ASN A 129 -16.39 -17.90 35.35
C ASN A 129 -16.16 -17.99 36.86
N VAL A 130 -17.22 -17.76 37.63
CA VAL A 130 -17.17 -17.74 39.09
C VAL A 130 -17.88 -18.98 39.63
N SER A 131 -17.24 -19.67 40.56
CA SER A 131 -17.80 -20.85 41.22
C SER A 131 -17.60 -20.79 42.73
N GLY A 132 -18.46 -21.49 43.48
CA GLY A 132 -18.52 -21.40 44.94
C GLY A 132 -19.12 -20.07 45.45
N GLY A 133 -18.80 -19.70 46.68
CA GLY A 133 -19.32 -18.52 47.35
C GLY A 133 -20.74 -18.71 47.91
N PHE A 134 -21.14 -17.85 48.83
CA PHE A 134 -22.44 -17.87 49.49
C PHE A 134 -23.16 -16.52 49.36
N GLY A 135 -24.46 -16.56 49.05
CA GLY A 135 -25.26 -15.35 48.87
C GLY A 135 -24.98 -14.60 47.56
N ALA A 136 -25.29 -13.30 47.53
CA ALA A 136 -25.15 -12.51 46.32
C ALA A 136 -23.66 -12.23 46.01
N ILE A 137 -23.23 -12.61 44.80
CA ILE A 137 -21.90 -12.27 44.28
C ILE A 137 -21.93 -10.87 43.66
N THR A 138 -20.93 -10.06 43.97
CA THR A 138 -20.74 -8.71 43.44
C THR A 138 -19.38 -8.58 42.78
N TYR A 139 -19.30 -7.72 41.76
CA TYR A 139 -18.11 -7.49 40.96
C TYR A 139 -17.72 -6.01 41.07
N SER A 140 -16.42 -5.76 41.17
CA SER A 140 -15.87 -4.41 41.19
C SER A 140 -14.63 -4.37 40.32
N TRP A 141 -14.77 -3.79 39.12
CA TRP A 141 -13.68 -3.62 38.18
C TRP A 141 -12.90 -2.33 38.43
N ASN A 142 -11.62 -2.30 38.04
CA ASN A 142 -10.82 -1.07 38.01
C ASN A 142 -11.38 0.02 37.07
N THR A 143 -12.27 -0.37 36.15
CA THR A 143 -13.04 0.54 35.28
C THR A 143 -14.26 1.17 35.97
N GLY A 144 -14.63 0.69 37.17
CA GLY A 144 -15.84 1.07 37.88
C GLY A 144 -17.10 0.28 37.48
N ALA A 145 -16.99 -0.65 36.53
CA ALA A 145 -18.09 -1.54 36.18
C ALA A 145 -18.41 -2.53 37.32
N THR A 146 -19.67 -2.99 37.38
CA THR A 146 -20.16 -3.94 38.39
C THR A 146 -20.79 -5.20 37.80
N THR A 147 -20.64 -5.42 36.50
CA THR A 147 -21.08 -6.62 35.79
C THR A 147 -20.07 -7.75 35.93
N GLN A 148 -20.52 -8.99 35.75
CA GLN A 148 -19.63 -10.15 35.78
C GLN A 148 -18.61 -10.11 34.63
N ASN A 149 -19.06 -9.78 33.43
CA ASN A 149 -18.25 -9.71 32.23
C ASN A 149 -18.05 -8.26 31.79
N LEU A 150 -16.97 -8.03 31.05
CA LEU A 150 -16.69 -6.78 30.36
C LEU A 150 -16.60 -7.03 28.85
N ASP A 151 -17.24 -6.17 28.07
CA ASP A 151 -17.21 -6.17 26.61
C ASP A 151 -16.83 -4.78 26.10
N ASN A 152 -16.42 -4.70 24.83
CA ASN A 152 -15.98 -3.48 24.17
C ASN A 152 -14.76 -2.81 24.85
N LEU A 153 -13.81 -3.64 25.25
CA LEU A 153 -12.59 -3.20 25.90
C LEU A 153 -11.54 -2.82 24.87
N ALA A 154 -10.85 -1.70 25.12
CA ALA A 154 -9.58 -1.40 24.48
C ALA A 154 -8.46 -2.25 25.11
N ALA A 155 -7.35 -2.40 24.40
CA ALA A 155 -6.19 -3.06 24.96
C ALA A 155 -5.67 -2.34 26.21
N GLY A 156 -5.24 -3.13 27.19
CA GLY A 156 -4.83 -2.66 28.50
C GLY A 156 -4.98 -3.72 29.57
N THR A 157 -4.62 -3.35 30.79
CA THR A 157 -4.66 -4.24 31.95
C THR A 157 -5.85 -3.92 32.85
N TYR A 158 -6.61 -4.96 33.17
CA TYR A 158 -7.82 -4.88 33.97
C TYR A 158 -7.65 -5.68 35.27
N SER A 159 -8.48 -5.35 36.25
CA SER A 159 -8.59 -6.14 37.47
C SER A 159 -10.01 -6.13 38.00
N CYS A 160 -10.40 -7.24 38.62
CA CYS A 160 -11.74 -7.44 39.18
C CYS A 160 -11.64 -7.97 40.60
N THR A 161 -12.34 -7.32 41.53
CA THR A 161 -12.61 -7.89 42.85
C THR A 161 -13.99 -8.52 42.85
N ILE A 162 -14.03 -9.84 43.03
CA ILE A 162 -15.26 -10.64 43.20
C ILE A 162 -15.50 -10.75 44.70
N THR A 163 -16.68 -10.34 45.18
CA THR A 163 -17.03 -10.40 46.61
C THR A 163 -18.33 -11.18 46.79
N GLU A 164 -18.34 -12.17 47.67
CA GLU A 164 -19.53 -12.92 48.05
C GLU A 164 -20.25 -12.33 49.27
N GLY A 165 -21.44 -12.86 49.59
CA GLY A 165 -22.38 -12.25 50.54
C GLY A 165 -21.88 -12.19 51.98
N ASN A 166 -20.97 -13.10 52.38
CA ASN A 166 -20.32 -13.05 53.71
C ASN A 166 -19.01 -12.24 53.71
N GLY A 167 -18.63 -11.64 52.57
CA GLY A 167 -17.51 -10.72 52.45
C GLY A 167 -16.17 -11.35 52.07
N HIS A 168 -16.11 -12.66 51.78
CA HIS A 168 -14.91 -13.24 51.16
C HIS A 168 -14.70 -12.66 49.76
N LYS A 169 -13.43 -12.52 49.38
CA LYS A 169 -13.04 -11.88 48.13
C LYS A 169 -12.02 -12.71 47.36
N VAL A 170 -12.22 -12.78 46.06
CA VAL A 170 -11.20 -13.19 45.09
C VAL A 170 -10.84 -11.95 44.27
N ILE A 171 -9.55 -11.69 44.11
CA ILE A 171 -9.05 -10.60 43.30
C ILE A 171 -8.35 -11.23 42.11
N LEU A 172 -8.82 -10.88 40.91
CA LEU A 172 -8.15 -11.19 39.66
C LEU A 172 -7.39 -9.93 39.24
N GLU A 173 -6.07 -10.02 39.22
CA GLU A 173 -5.15 -8.94 38.83
C GLU A 173 -4.53 -9.25 37.46
N ASP A 174 -3.95 -8.21 36.83
CA ASP A 174 -3.18 -8.34 35.59
C ASP A 174 -3.91 -9.02 34.42
N LEU A 175 -5.23 -8.82 34.32
CA LEU A 175 -6.04 -9.31 33.20
C LEU A 175 -5.73 -8.48 31.95
N LEU A 176 -4.76 -8.94 31.15
CA LEU A 176 -4.27 -8.23 29.98
C LEU A 176 -5.13 -8.52 28.74
N VAL A 177 -5.71 -7.47 28.17
CA VAL A 177 -6.27 -7.47 26.81
C VAL A 177 -5.17 -6.91 25.89
N GLU A 178 -4.64 -7.74 24.99
CA GLU A 178 -3.58 -7.37 24.06
C GLU A 178 -4.13 -6.69 22.79
N SER A 179 -3.24 -6.06 22.01
CA SER A 179 -3.53 -5.49 20.69
C SER A 179 -2.42 -5.88 19.72
N PRO A 180 -2.73 -6.19 18.45
CA PRO A 180 -1.69 -6.35 17.44
C PRO A 180 -0.97 -5.02 17.17
N GLU A 181 0.21 -5.09 16.56
CA GLU A 181 0.88 -3.90 16.03
C GLU A 181 0.03 -3.22 14.94
N ALA A 182 0.23 -1.92 14.70
CA ALA A 182 -0.49 -1.20 13.67
C ALA A 182 -0.17 -1.75 12.27
N LEU A 183 -1.19 -2.01 11.45
CA LEU A 183 -1.01 -2.46 10.07
C LEU A 183 -0.44 -1.33 9.20
N THR A 184 0.71 -1.58 8.58
CA THR A 184 1.43 -0.63 7.74
C THR A 184 1.78 -1.21 6.37
N ILE A 185 1.95 -0.32 5.39
CA ILE A 185 2.44 -0.65 4.04
C ILE A 185 3.84 -0.06 3.89
N GLU A 186 4.80 -0.88 3.51
CA GLU A 186 6.17 -0.47 3.22
C GLU A 186 6.44 -0.54 1.71
N LEU A 187 7.00 0.53 1.16
CA LEU A 187 7.41 0.57 -0.24
C LEU A 187 8.69 -0.25 -0.44
N GLN A 188 8.68 -1.15 -1.41
CA GLN A 188 9.85 -1.96 -1.77
C GLN A 188 10.55 -1.39 -3.01
N ASP A 189 9.79 -1.06 -4.06
CA ASP A 189 10.32 -0.55 -5.32
C ASP A 189 9.27 0.24 -6.12
N ILE A 190 9.73 1.21 -6.91
CA ILE A 190 8.93 1.91 -7.93
C ILE A 190 9.77 1.96 -9.21
N GLN A 191 9.20 1.48 -10.31
CA GLN A 191 9.73 1.67 -11.65
C GLN A 191 8.82 2.68 -12.36
N ASP A 192 9.41 3.79 -12.79
CA ASP A 192 8.75 4.81 -13.60
C ASP A 192 8.54 4.33 -15.04
N VAL A 193 7.65 4.99 -15.78
CA VAL A 193 7.37 4.66 -17.19
C VAL A 193 8.55 5.05 -18.07
N SER A 194 8.94 4.17 -19.00
CA SER A 194 10.13 4.41 -19.85
C SER A 194 9.91 5.50 -20.90
N CYS A 195 8.73 5.52 -21.54
CA CYS A 195 8.36 6.44 -22.62
C CYS A 195 7.00 7.09 -22.37
N ALA A 196 6.81 8.32 -22.86
CA ALA A 196 5.51 8.97 -22.82
C ALA A 196 4.44 8.11 -23.51
N GLY A 197 3.35 7.84 -22.81
CA GLY A 197 2.23 7.01 -23.23
C GLY A 197 2.38 5.51 -22.95
N ASP A 198 3.57 5.04 -22.55
CA ASP A 198 3.77 3.64 -22.23
C ASP A 198 3.14 3.26 -20.88
N GLY A 199 2.94 1.96 -20.70
CA GLY A 199 2.37 1.37 -19.50
C GLY A 199 3.27 0.27 -19.00
N ASP A 200 4.55 0.56 -18.75
CA ASP A 200 5.57 -0.38 -18.28
C ASP A 200 6.04 -0.09 -16.84
N GLY A 201 5.50 0.95 -16.20
CA GLY A 201 5.77 1.26 -14.80
C GLY A 201 5.28 0.16 -13.85
N SER A 202 5.82 0.15 -12.63
CA SER A 202 5.42 -0.79 -11.58
C SER A 202 5.65 -0.25 -10.18
N ILE A 203 4.89 -0.76 -9.20
CA ILE A 203 5.07 -0.49 -7.78
C ILE A 203 5.04 -1.82 -7.03
N SER A 204 6.02 -2.05 -6.15
CA SER A 204 6.05 -3.19 -5.24
C SER A 204 6.03 -2.73 -3.79
N VAL A 205 5.18 -3.36 -2.97
CA VAL A 205 5.02 -3.06 -1.55
C VAL A 205 5.02 -4.34 -0.70
N SER A 206 5.15 -4.19 0.60
CA SER A 206 4.94 -5.25 1.60
C SER A 206 4.03 -4.76 2.73
N GLY A 207 3.42 -5.70 3.44
CA GLY A 207 2.62 -5.44 4.64
C GLY A 207 3.39 -5.80 5.91
N THR A 208 3.29 -4.97 6.93
CA THR A 208 3.87 -5.20 8.27
C THR A 208 2.85 -4.83 9.36
N GLY A 209 3.00 -5.39 10.57
CA GLY A 209 2.02 -5.25 11.66
C GLY A 209 0.67 -5.95 11.38
N GLY A 210 -0.34 -5.70 12.21
CA GLY A 210 -1.63 -6.39 12.14
C GLY A 210 -1.53 -7.91 12.34
N VAL A 211 -2.53 -8.64 11.84
CA VAL A 211 -2.56 -10.10 11.88
C VAL A 211 -2.27 -10.69 10.49
N ALA A 212 -1.16 -11.42 10.37
CA ALA A 212 -0.69 -11.98 9.10
C ALA A 212 -1.79 -12.69 8.28
N GLY A 213 -1.71 -12.55 6.96
CA GLY A 213 -2.75 -12.97 6.01
C GLY A 213 -3.24 -11.79 5.16
N TYR A 214 -2.30 -10.99 4.66
CA TYR A 214 -2.61 -9.74 4.00
C TYR A 214 -3.19 -9.94 2.59
N SER A 215 -4.20 -9.13 2.28
CA SER A 215 -4.72 -8.93 0.94
C SER A 215 -4.47 -7.50 0.50
N PHE A 216 -4.14 -7.32 -0.78
CA PHE A 216 -3.81 -6.01 -1.36
C PHE A 216 -4.79 -5.71 -2.49
N SER A 217 -5.25 -4.47 -2.54
CA SER A 217 -6.11 -3.94 -3.61
C SER A 217 -5.61 -2.58 -4.05
N TRP A 218 -5.58 -2.37 -5.36
CA TRP A 218 -5.14 -1.12 -5.96
C TRP A 218 -6.32 -0.36 -6.55
N ASN A 219 -6.22 0.97 -6.60
CA ASN A 219 -7.26 1.84 -7.19
C ASN A 219 -7.50 1.58 -8.69
N ASN A 220 -6.56 0.95 -9.39
CA ASN A 220 -6.69 0.51 -10.78
C ASN A 220 -7.29 -0.91 -10.93
N GLY A 221 -7.75 -1.52 -9.83
CA GLY A 221 -8.37 -2.85 -9.82
C GLY A 221 -7.38 -4.02 -9.76
N GLN A 222 -6.07 -3.77 -9.73
CA GLN A 222 -5.08 -4.83 -9.50
C GLN A 222 -5.12 -5.33 -8.05
N SER A 223 -4.59 -6.53 -7.85
CA SER A 223 -4.50 -7.18 -6.54
C SER A 223 -3.11 -7.78 -6.33
N GLY A 224 -2.74 -7.98 -5.07
CA GLY A 224 -1.41 -8.46 -4.69
C GLY A 224 -0.41 -7.34 -4.39
N PRO A 225 0.77 -7.69 -3.87
CA PRO A 225 1.75 -6.73 -3.36
C PRO A 225 2.47 -5.94 -4.45
N THR A 226 2.33 -6.33 -5.73
CA THR A 226 2.96 -5.65 -6.85
C THR A 226 1.90 -5.30 -7.88
N ALA A 227 1.86 -4.03 -8.26
CA ALA A 227 1.11 -3.54 -9.41
C ALA A 227 2.06 -3.29 -10.58
N ILE A 228 1.71 -3.78 -11.76
CA ILE A 228 2.54 -3.74 -12.98
C ILE A 228 1.76 -3.16 -14.14
N ASN A 229 2.47 -2.87 -15.24
CA ASN A 229 1.92 -2.29 -16.46
C ASN A 229 1.20 -0.96 -16.18
N LEU A 230 1.84 -0.10 -15.41
CA LEU A 230 1.28 1.18 -14.97
C LEU A 230 1.69 2.29 -15.93
N ASN A 231 0.74 3.13 -16.32
CA ASN A 231 1.03 4.44 -16.91
C ASN A 231 1.45 5.44 -15.82
N GLY A 232 1.94 6.62 -16.21
CA GLY A 232 2.24 7.70 -15.27
C GLY A 232 1.00 8.11 -14.48
N GLY A 233 1.16 8.29 -13.17
CA GLY A 233 0.05 8.68 -12.30
C GLY A 233 0.17 8.26 -10.84
N ASN A 234 -0.95 8.42 -10.12
CA ASN A 234 -1.05 8.10 -8.70
C ASN A 234 -1.82 6.80 -8.46
N PHE A 235 -1.22 5.91 -7.68
CA PHE A 235 -1.76 4.60 -7.34
C PHE A 235 -1.90 4.46 -5.83
N THR A 236 -3.14 4.29 -5.39
CA THR A 236 -3.45 3.99 -4.00
C THR A 236 -3.56 2.48 -3.83
N VAL A 237 -2.76 1.94 -2.90
CA VAL A 237 -2.88 0.55 -2.42
C VAL A 237 -3.56 0.55 -1.07
N SER A 238 -4.54 -0.34 -0.91
CA SER A 238 -5.14 -0.68 0.37
C SER A 238 -4.75 -2.10 0.74
N ILE A 239 -4.24 -2.27 1.96
CA ILE A 239 -3.94 -3.56 2.57
C ILE A 239 -5.02 -3.88 3.60
N THR A 240 -5.44 -5.14 3.64
CA THR A 240 -6.38 -5.68 4.63
C THR A 240 -5.79 -6.95 5.23
N ASP A 241 -5.79 -7.06 6.55
CA ASP A 241 -5.29 -8.23 7.27
C ASP A 241 -6.38 -9.30 7.54
N THR A 242 -6.06 -10.40 8.24
CA THR A 242 -7.01 -11.49 8.51
C THR A 242 -8.20 -11.04 9.39
N ASN A 243 -8.00 -10.03 10.22
CA ASN A 243 -9.02 -9.47 11.11
C ASN A 243 -9.85 -8.35 10.45
N ASN A 244 -9.64 -8.10 9.15
CA ASN A 244 -10.25 -7.01 8.38
C ASN A 244 -9.80 -5.61 8.83
N CYS A 245 -8.65 -5.49 9.48
CA CYS A 245 -8.01 -4.21 9.74
C CYS A 245 -7.44 -3.70 8.41
N THR A 246 -7.58 -2.40 8.14
CA THR A 246 -7.18 -1.81 6.86
C THR A 246 -6.17 -0.69 7.03
N SER A 247 -5.30 -0.52 6.04
CA SER A 247 -4.37 0.59 5.90
C SER A 247 -4.21 0.93 4.42
N SER A 248 -3.86 2.17 4.08
CA SER A 248 -3.69 2.58 2.69
C SER A 248 -2.61 3.63 2.52
N ASN A 249 -1.87 3.51 1.42
CA ASN A 249 -0.83 4.46 1.00
C ASN A 249 -1.04 4.81 -0.47
N ASN A 250 -0.55 6.00 -0.86
CA ASN A 250 -0.55 6.46 -2.25
C ASN A 250 0.89 6.64 -2.75
N TYR A 251 1.18 6.10 -3.92
CA TYR A 251 2.48 6.21 -4.59
C TYR A 251 2.29 6.83 -5.97
N ALA A 252 3.31 7.51 -6.48
CA ALA A 252 3.32 8.08 -7.82
C ALA A 252 4.32 7.31 -8.70
N VAL A 253 3.91 7.01 -9.92
CA VAL A 253 4.77 6.54 -11.01
C VAL A 253 4.97 7.73 -11.94
N ALA A 254 6.21 8.14 -12.16
CA ALA A 254 6.53 9.22 -13.08
C ALA A 254 6.52 8.72 -14.54
N GLU A 255 6.39 9.67 -15.46
CA GLU A 255 6.41 9.44 -16.90
C GLU A 255 7.14 10.64 -17.55
N PRO A 256 8.05 10.42 -18.50
CA PRO A 256 8.75 11.52 -19.18
C PRO A 256 7.79 12.30 -20.08
N ASP A 257 8.14 13.55 -20.39
CA ASP A 257 7.45 14.32 -21.42
C ASP A 257 7.67 13.65 -22.80
N PRO A 258 6.71 13.75 -23.74
CA PRO A 258 6.90 13.24 -25.10
C PRO A 258 8.06 13.95 -25.81
N ILE A 259 8.74 13.25 -26.73
CA ILE A 259 9.78 13.86 -27.56
C ILE A 259 9.13 14.87 -28.51
N GLU A 260 9.59 16.12 -28.48
CA GLU A 260 9.18 17.17 -29.41
C GLU A 260 10.37 17.61 -30.27
N LEU A 261 10.14 17.79 -31.58
CA LEU A 261 11.16 18.18 -32.54
C LEU A 261 10.88 19.60 -33.07
N ASP A 262 11.77 20.54 -32.75
CA ASP A 262 11.82 21.86 -33.37
C ASP A 262 12.82 21.84 -34.54
N ILE A 263 12.30 21.97 -35.76
CA ILE A 263 13.06 21.76 -37.00
C ILE A 263 13.09 23.04 -37.81
N THR A 264 14.30 23.52 -38.07
CA THR A 264 14.56 24.62 -39.01
C THR A 264 15.18 24.07 -40.28
N ALA A 265 14.53 24.28 -41.43
CA ALA A 265 15.05 23.92 -42.74
C ALA A 265 15.32 25.18 -43.57
N THR A 266 16.41 25.18 -44.33
CA THR A 266 16.78 26.22 -45.28
C THR A 266 16.92 25.60 -46.67
N ASP A 267 16.17 26.11 -47.63
CA ASP A 267 16.22 25.67 -49.02
C ASP A 267 17.54 26.07 -49.70
N GLU A 268 17.83 25.51 -50.87
CA GLU A 268 19.03 25.89 -51.63
C GLU A 268 19.00 27.38 -52.02
N SER A 269 20.16 28.04 -52.02
CA SER A 269 20.28 29.48 -52.26
C SER A 269 20.18 29.87 -53.74
N GLY A 270 20.33 28.88 -54.63
CA GLY A 270 20.26 29.05 -56.07
C GLY A 270 20.04 27.70 -56.75
N ASN A 271 19.61 27.73 -58.00
CA ASN A 271 19.27 26.54 -58.75
C ASN A 271 20.50 25.62 -58.92
N GLY A 272 20.40 24.41 -58.38
CA GLY A 272 21.45 23.40 -58.46
C GLY A 272 22.65 23.66 -57.55
N MET A 273 22.56 24.60 -56.61
CA MET A 273 23.63 24.89 -55.65
C MET A 273 23.75 23.79 -54.58
N MET A 274 22.65 23.11 -54.26
CA MET A 274 22.62 21.99 -53.30
C MET A 274 23.22 22.35 -51.92
N ASP A 275 22.99 23.58 -51.47
CA ASP A 275 23.50 24.13 -50.21
C ASP A 275 22.43 24.25 -49.12
N GLY A 276 21.30 23.54 -49.28
CA GLY A 276 20.25 23.48 -48.27
C GLY A 276 20.74 22.88 -46.95
N SER A 277 20.02 23.17 -45.87
CA SER A 277 20.36 22.66 -44.53
C SER A 277 19.14 22.37 -43.67
N ILE A 278 19.31 21.48 -42.69
CA ILE A 278 18.31 21.15 -41.67
C ILE A 278 19.00 21.18 -40.31
N VAL A 279 18.40 21.87 -39.34
CA VAL A 279 18.82 21.90 -37.94
C VAL A 279 17.66 21.43 -37.08
N VAL A 280 17.93 20.50 -36.17
CA VAL A 280 16.94 19.91 -35.25
C VAL A 280 17.31 20.26 -33.82
N VAL A 281 16.34 20.70 -33.05
CA VAL A 281 16.41 20.82 -31.59
C VAL A 281 15.36 19.86 -31.01
N VAL A 282 15.76 19.10 -30.00
CA VAL A 282 14.91 18.10 -29.34
C VAL A 282 14.56 18.59 -27.94
N ASP A 283 13.30 18.49 -27.57
CA ASP A 283 12.80 18.67 -26.19
C ASP A 283 12.04 17.40 -25.72
N GLY A 284 11.87 17.25 -24.41
CA GLY A 284 11.20 16.09 -23.82
C GLY A 284 11.97 14.75 -23.96
N GLY A 285 11.33 13.63 -23.65
CA GLY A 285 11.96 12.31 -23.58
C GLY A 285 13.07 12.22 -22.52
N THR A 286 13.86 11.15 -22.60
CA THR A 286 15.02 10.89 -21.72
C THR A 286 16.33 11.31 -22.41
N PRO A 287 17.09 12.29 -21.88
CA PRO A 287 18.28 12.82 -22.56
C PRO A 287 19.31 11.75 -22.99
N ASN A 288 20.04 12.07 -24.07
CA ASN A 288 20.94 11.22 -24.88
C ASN A 288 20.26 10.71 -26.16
N TYR A 289 20.00 11.67 -27.07
CA TYR A 289 19.34 11.38 -28.33
C TYR A 289 20.31 10.86 -29.40
N THR A 290 19.83 9.92 -30.19
CA THR A 290 20.43 9.44 -31.43
C THR A 290 19.58 9.89 -32.62
N TYR A 291 20.24 10.27 -33.71
CA TYR A 291 19.59 10.79 -34.92
C TYR A 291 19.88 9.83 -36.06
N ASN A 292 18.82 9.28 -36.65
CA ASN A 292 18.89 8.40 -37.80
C ASN A 292 18.19 9.05 -38.99
N TRP A 293 18.98 9.53 -39.94
CA TRP A 293 18.47 10.15 -41.16
C TRP A 293 18.30 9.15 -42.29
N SER A 294 17.36 9.39 -43.20
CA SER A 294 17.19 8.58 -44.44
C SER A 294 18.44 8.56 -45.34
N THR A 295 19.34 9.53 -45.15
CA THR A 295 20.65 9.63 -45.81
C THR A 295 21.73 8.74 -45.16
N GLY A 296 21.46 8.18 -43.98
CA GLY A 296 22.43 7.48 -43.14
C GLY A 296 23.37 8.42 -42.34
N ALA A 297 23.14 9.72 -42.40
CA ALA A 297 23.88 10.69 -41.58
C ALA A 297 23.50 10.58 -40.10
N SER A 298 24.35 11.15 -39.25
CA SER A 298 24.16 11.21 -37.79
C SER A 298 24.30 12.64 -37.29
N GLY A 299 23.68 12.93 -36.15
CA GLY A 299 23.67 14.26 -35.54
C GLY A 299 22.43 15.08 -35.88
N ALA A 300 22.31 16.20 -35.18
CA ALA A 300 21.14 17.08 -35.22
C ALA A 300 21.10 18.02 -36.45
N THR A 301 22.16 18.04 -37.25
CA THR A 301 22.30 18.97 -38.39
C THR A 301 22.69 18.23 -39.66
N LEU A 302 22.04 18.60 -40.76
CA LEU A 302 22.42 18.24 -42.12
C LEU A 302 22.72 19.51 -42.93
N GLU A 303 23.75 19.47 -43.76
CA GLU A 303 24.19 20.58 -44.61
C GLU A 303 24.50 20.07 -46.02
N ASN A 304 24.59 20.99 -46.98
CA ASN A 304 24.87 20.70 -48.39
C ASN A 304 23.83 19.73 -48.99
N LEU A 305 22.55 20.04 -48.73
CA LEU A 305 21.42 19.25 -49.18
C LEU A 305 20.91 19.73 -50.52
N ALA A 306 20.71 18.79 -51.44
CA ALA A 306 19.93 19.01 -52.65
C ALA A 306 18.42 19.08 -52.33
N PRO A 307 17.60 19.65 -53.23
CA PRO A 307 16.15 19.58 -53.10
C PRO A 307 15.65 18.14 -52.99
N GLY A 308 14.77 17.89 -52.03
CA GLY A 308 14.28 16.54 -51.76
C GLY A 308 13.62 16.38 -50.40
N GLN A 309 13.25 15.14 -50.09
CA GLN A 309 12.63 14.77 -48.81
C GLN A 309 13.62 13.99 -47.93
N TYR A 310 13.72 14.41 -46.68
CA TYR A 310 14.64 13.87 -45.67
C TYR A 310 13.82 13.33 -44.50
N GLY A 311 13.92 12.02 -44.27
CA GLY A 311 13.28 11.36 -43.13
C GLY A 311 14.22 11.36 -41.95
N LEU A 312 13.69 11.65 -40.76
CA LEU A 312 14.40 11.62 -39.49
C LEU A 312 13.66 10.70 -38.52
N THR A 313 14.43 9.88 -37.80
CA THR A 313 14.00 9.23 -36.56
C THR A 313 14.96 9.67 -35.45
N VAL A 314 14.41 10.30 -34.41
CA VAL A 314 15.14 10.61 -33.17
C VAL A 314 14.79 9.54 -32.15
N THR A 315 15.80 8.94 -31.51
CA THR A 315 15.60 7.96 -30.42
C THR A 315 16.30 8.46 -29.16
N ASP A 316 15.63 8.40 -28.02
CA ASP A 316 16.18 8.80 -26.72
C ASP A 316 16.95 7.65 -26.01
N GLU A 317 17.43 7.85 -24.78
CA GLU A 317 18.20 6.81 -24.03
C GLU A 317 17.37 5.56 -23.71
N ASN A 318 16.07 5.72 -23.48
CA ASN A 318 15.16 4.62 -23.13
C ASN A 318 14.62 3.90 -24.37
N GLY A 319 14.93 4.39 -25.57
CA GLY A 319 14.49 3.81 -26.84
C GLY A 319 13.19 4.38 -27.39
N CYS A 320 12.68 5.48 -26.81
CA CYS A 320 11.49 6.17 -27.27
C CYS A 320 11.80 6.92 -28.57
N GLN A 321 10.85 6.94 -29.53
CA GLN A 321 11.10 7.47 -30.87
C GLN A 321 10.10 8.54 -31.30
N GLU A 322 10.61 9.55 -32.01
CA GLU A 322 9.81 10.52 -32.76
C GLU A 322 10.34 10.62 -34.19
N THR A 323 9.44 10.84 -35.15
CA THR A 323 9.80 10.85 -36.58
C THR A 323 9.33 12.12 -37.28
N ALA A 324 10.14 12.60 -38.21
CA ALA A 324 9.80 13.75 -39.04
C ALA A 324 10.16 13.51 -40.51
N ASN A 325 9.39 14.12 -41.41
CA ASN A 325 9.74 14.21 -42.83
C ASN A 325 9.89 15.69 -43.19
N ILE A 326 11.10 16.08 -43.57
CA ILE A 326 11.49 17.45 -43.88
C ILE A 326 11.67 17.56 -45.39
N THR A 327 11.24 18.67 -46.00
CA THR A 327 11.46 18.92 -47.42
C THR A 327 12.36 20.13 -47.61
N ILE A 328 13.40 19.96 -48.42
CA ILE A 328 14.21 21.03 -49.00
C ILE A 328 13.63 21.31 -50.39
N GLN A 329 13.15 22.53 -50.62
CA GLN A 329 12.60 22.96 -51.90
C GLN A 329 13.73 23.28 -52.89
N SER A 330 13.43 23.12 -54.17
CA SER A 330 14.27 23.66 -55.24
C SER A 330 14.15 25.17 -55.31
N PHE A 331 15.22 25.85 -55.73
CA PHE A 331 15.17 27.28 -55.98
C PHE A 331 14.12 27.61 -57.06
N ASP A 332 13.28 28.61 -56.80
CA ASP A 332 12.24 29.03 -57.73
C ASP A 332 12.79 30.06 -58.74
N CYS A 333 13.06 29.62 -59.96
CA CYS A 333 13.52 30.48 -61.06
C CYS A 333 12.40 31.27 -61.76
N SER A 334 11.15 31.19 -61.29
CA SER A 334 10.02 31.89 -61.94
C SER A 334 10.13 33.43 -61.94
N GLY A 335 11.00 33.98 -61.09
CA GLY A 335 11.29 35.42 -61.04
C GLY A 335 12.28 35.93 -62.09
N PHE A 336 12.98 35.04 -62.81
CA PHE A 336 13.92 35.41 -63.87
C PHE A 336 13.23 35.32 -65.23
N ASP A 337 13.16 36.44 -65.96
CA ASP A 337 12.49 36.53 -67.26
C ASP A 337 13.28 37.43 -68.21
N ALA A 338 13.30 37.06 -69.49
CA ALA A 338 14.01 37.77 -70.53
C ALA A 338 13.38 37.48 -71.91
N ASP A 339 13.44 38.48 -72.79
CA ASP A 339 13.01 38.37 -74.18
C ASP A 339 14.18 38.69 -75.13
N ILE A 340 14.05 38.29 -76.39
CA ILE A 340 15.07 38.48 -77.42
C ILE A 340 14.48 39.15 -78.66
N SER A 341 15.19 40.14 -79.18
CA SER A 341 14.82 40.83 -80.42
C SER A 341 15.99 40.85 -81.40
N ALA A 342 15.69 40.90 -82.70
CA ALA A 342 16.69 40.98 -83.76
C ALA A 342 16.40 42.11 -84.74
N SER A 343 17.47 42.72 -85.26
CA SER A 343 17.42 43.62 -86.40
C SER A 343 17.85 42.88 -87.68
N PRO A 344 17.16 43.09 -88.80
CA PRO A 344 17.42 42.36 -90.03
C PRO A 344 18.75 42.77 -90.68
N ALA A 345 19.40 41.81 -91.36
CA ALA A 345 20.53 42.10 -92.23
C ALA A 345 20.06 42.68 -93.56
N SER A 346 20.90 43.49 -94.22
CA SER A 346 20.52 44.22 -95.43
C SER A 346 20.44 43.34 -96.69
N CYS A 347 21.09 42.17 -96.71
CA CYS A 347 20.98 41.18 -97.78
C CYS A 347 21.39 39.78 -97.29
N ALA A 348 21.11 38.74 -98.09
CA ALA A 348 21.32 37.32 -97.74
C ALA A 348 22.77 36.93 -97.40
N ILE A 349 23.75 37.78 -97.72
CA ILE A 349 25.18 37.54 -97.48
C ILE A 349 25.82 38.61 -96.58
N ALA A 350 25.07 39.61 -96.13
CA ALA A 350 25.59 40.68 -95.29
C ALA A 350 25.57 40.25 -93.81
N ALA A 351 26.69 40.44 -93.13
CA ALA A 351 26.83 40.28 -91.69
C ALA A 351 26.63 41.65 -91.01
N ASN A 352 25.42 42.19 -91.11
CA ASN A 352 25.07 43.51 -90.54
C ASN A 352 23.71 43.52 -89.81
N GLY A 353 23.10 42.37 -89.58
CA GLY A 353 22.01 42.24 -88.62
C GLY A 353 22.55 42.25 -87.18
N SER A 354 21.64 42.31 -86.21
CA SER A 354 22.00 42.20 -84.79
C SER A 354 20.91 41.48 -84.01
N ALA A 355 21.26 40.98 -82.82
CA ALA A 355 20.32 40.43 -81.85
C ALA A 355 20.65 40.96 -80.45
N ALA A 356 19.62 41.25 -79.65
CA ALA A 356 19.76 41.80 -78.31
C ALA A 356 18.76 41.16 -77.34
N VAL A 357 19.26 40.78 -76.17
CA VAL A 357 18.45 40.28 -75.05
C VAL A 357 17.98 41.44 -74.19
N ASN A 358 16.68 41.49 -73.93
CA ASN A 358 16.05 42.39 -72.97
C ASN A 358 15.64 41.60 -71.72
N VAL A 359 16.38 41.76 -70.63
CA VAL A 359 16.04 41.15 -69.34
C VAL A 359 14.82 41.87 -68.77
N ILE A 360 13.72 41.14 -68.56
CA ILE A 360 12.43 41.66 -68.10
C ILE A 360 12.39 41.71 -66.57
N SER A 361 12.84 40.64 -65.92
CA SER A 361 12.96 40.55 -64.46
C SER A 361 14.18 39.73 -64.03
N GLY A 362 14.75 40.07 -62.88
CA GLY A 362 16.02 39.53 -62.42
C GLY A 362 17.24 40.25 -63.01
N ALA A 363 18.43 39.70 -62.78
CA ALA A 363 19.69 40.26 -63.25
C ALA A 363 20.54 39.16 -63.92
N ALA A 364 20.58 39.18 -65.26
CA ALA A 364 21.46 38.30 -66.01
C ALA A 364 22.94 38.66 -65.78
N ASN A 365 23.78 37.66 -65.55
CA ASN A 365 25.23 37.82 -65.40
C ASN A 365 26.02 37.16 -66.53
N GLN A 366 25.40 36.27 -67.31
CA GLN A 366 26.03 35.52 -68.39
C GLN A 366 25.08 35.41 -69.59
N PHE A 367 25.66 35.57 -70.79
CA PHE A 367 25.02 35.33 -72.06
C PHE A 367 25.88 34.33 -72.83
N ASN A 368 25.31 33.24 -73.33
CA ASN A 368 26.02 32.23 -74.11
C ASN A 368 25.28 32.02 -75.43
N TRP A 369 25.76 32.67 -76.50
CA TRP A 369 25.14 32.60 -77.82
C TRP A 369 25.62 31.39 -78.62
N SER A 370 24.77 30.87 -79.52
CA SER A 370 25.05 29.72 -80.39
C SER A 370 26.23 29.95 -81.37
N ASN A 371 26.59 31.21 -81.60
CA ASN A 371 27.77 31.60 -82.39
C ASN A 371 29.04 31.82 -81.54
N GLY A 372 28.97 31.57 -80.23
CA GLY A 372 30.07 31.74 -79.28
C GLY A 372 30.24 33.15 -78.71
N ALA A 373 29.37 34.10 -79.04
CA ALA A 373 29.37 35.43 -78.41
C ALA A 373 28.89 35.35 -76.95
N SER A 374 29.30 36.34 -76.14
CA SER A 374 29.01 36.37 -74.69
C SER A 374 28.47 37.70 -74.15
N THR A 375 28.05 38.59 -75.05
CA THR A 375 27.52 39.92 -74.72
C THR A 375 25.99 39.94 -74.78
N GLN A 376 25.36 40.89 -74.06
CA GLN A 376 23.90 41.05 -74.08
C GLN A 376 23.34 41.41 -75.48
N GLN A 377 24.14 42.13 -76.28
CA GLN A 377 23.87 42.42 -77.68
C GLN A 377 25.00 41.87 -78.55
N VAL A 378 24.64 41.31 -79.69
CA VAL A 378 25.58 40.81 -80.70
C VAL A 378 25.24 41.47 -82.04
N ASP A 379 26.21 42.17 -82.60
CA ASP A 379 26.12 42.79 -83.92
C ASP A 379 26.86 41.94 -84.96
N GLU A 380 26.82 42.38 -86.21
CA GLU A 380 27.48 41.72 -87.35
C GLU A 380 26.98 40.28 -87.60
N LEU A 381 25.69 40.04 -87.36
CA LEU A 381 25.05 38.76 -87.61
C LEU A 381 24.61 38.64 -89.07
N ALA A 382 24.90 37.48 -89.67
CA ALA A 382 24.33 37.09 -90.96
C ALA A 382 22.88 36.60 -90.78
N PRO A 383 22.06 36.54 -91.84
CA PRO A 383 20.75 35.92 -91.74
C PRO A 383 20.83 34.47 -91.24
N GLY A 384 20.01 34.14 -90.25
CA GLY A 384 20.04 32.83 -89.60
C GLY A 384 19.29 32.83 -88.27
N THR A 385 19.18 31.64 -87.68
CA THR A 385 18.60 31.45 -86.35
C THR A 385 19.72 31.44 -85.32
N TYR A 386 19.59 32.28 -84.29
CA TYR A 386 20.50 32.39 -83.18
C TYR A 386 19.78 32.03 -81.89
N GLN A 387 20.46 31.26 -81.04
CA GLN A 387 19.99 30.91 -79.70
C GLN A 387 20.93 31.54 -78.69
N VAL A 388 20.39 31.98 -77.55
CA VAL A 388 21.17 32.42 -76.40
C VAL A 388 20.64 31.76 -75.14
N THR A 389 21.55 31.19 -74.35
CA THR A 389 21.26 30.86 -72.95
C THR A 389 21.65 32.06 -72.11
N VAL A 390 20.69 32.60 -71.39
CA VAL A 390 20.86 33.71 -70.45
C VAL A 390 20.82 33.12 -69.04
N THR A 391 21.82 33.42 -68.22
CA THR A 391 21.93 32.92 -66.84
C THR A 391 22.00 34.09 -65.87
N ASP A 392 21.35 33.97 -64.71
CA ASP A 392 21.39 34.94 -63.62
C ASP A 392 22.41 34.56 -62.53
N GLU A 393 22.49 35.37 -61.47
CA GLU A 393 23.39 35.12 -60.33
C GLU A 393 23.00 33.94 -59.44
N ASN A 394 21.76 33.43 -59.55
CA ASN A 394 21.25 32.28 -58.82
C ASN A 394 21.23 31.01 -59.68
N ASN A 395 21.95 31.00 -60.82
CA ASN A 395 22.00 29.92 -61.80
C ASN A 395 20.65 29.55 -62.46
N CYS A 396 19.72 30.50 -62.53
CA CYS A 396 18.52 30.34 -63.33
C CYS A 396 18.84 30.57 -64.80
N GLU A 397 18.47 29.61 -65.66
CA GLU A 397 18.75 29.66 -67.10
C GLU A 397 17.47 29.86 -67.92
N LEU A 398 17.53 30.76 -68.90
CA LEU A 398 16.53 30.94 -69.94
C LEU A 398 17.16 30.72 -71.30
N VAL A 399 16.51 29.90 -72.13
CA VAL A 399 16.94 29.67 -73.52
C VAL A 399 16.00 30.41 -74.45
N LEU A 400 16.54 31.39 -75.16
CA LEU A 400 15.81 32.24 -76.10
C LEU A 400 16.31 32.01 -77.51
N GLU A 401 15.41 32.10 -78.50
CA GLU A 401 15.73 31.92 -79.92
C GLU A 401 15.17 33.07 -80.75
N VAL A 402 15.97 33.58 -81.69
CA VAL A 402 15.56 34.64 -82.63
C VAL A 402 16.11 34.40 -84.03
N ALA A 403 15.34 34.78 -85.05
CA ALA A 403 15.79 34.77 -86.44
C ALA A 403 16.21 36.16 -86.90
N VAL A 404 17.49 36.30 -87.30
CA VAL A 404 17.94 37.45 -88.08
C VAL A 404 17.49 37.23 -89.51
N THR A 405 16.54 38.06 -89.96
CA THR A 405 15.97 37.99 -91.32
C THR A 405 16.66 38.97 -92.25
N VAL A 406 16.38 38.87 -93.55
CA VAL A 406 16.78 39.90 -94.52
C VAL A 406 15.68 40.95 -94.59
N THR A 407 16.02 42.23 -94.63
CA THR A 407 15.03 43.29 -94.92
C THR A 407 14.32 42.96 -96.23
N PRO A 408 12.97 42.85 -96.27
CA PRO A 408 12.25 42.64 -97.51
C PRO A 408 12.60 43.76 -98.49
N ASP A 409 12.96 43.41 -99.73
CA ASP A 409 13.32 44.36 -100.78
C ASP A 409 12.39 45.60 -100.74
N GLN A 410 12.99 46.77 -100.47
CA GLN A 410 12.41 48.06 -100.84
C GLN A 410 12.90 48.41 -102.24
#